data_AF-M1NZW0-F1
#
_entry.id   AF-M1NZW0-F1
#
_cell.length_a   1.000
_cell.length_b   1.000
_cell.length_c   1.000
_cell.angle_alpha   90.00
_cell.angle_beta   90.00
_cell.angle_gamma   90.00
#
_symmetry.space_group_name_H-M   'P 1'
#
loop_
_entity.id
_entity.type
_entity.pdbx_description
1 polymer ?
#
loop_
_entity_poly.entity_id
_entity_poly.type
_entity_poly.pdbx_seq_one_letter_code
_entity_poly.pdbx_strand_id
1 'polypeptide(L)'
;RARGPNEPGGIKFGHFADMVQSDRKYPNDPIRASLEIVAAGTMLFDQIWLGSYMSGGVGFTQYATAAYTDNILDDYTAYGVDYIKKKHGGIGKAKATQEIIDDIA
;
A
#
# COMPACT_ATOMS: atom_id res chain seq x y z
N ARG A 1 16.32 12.93 13.32
CA ARG A 1 15.12 13.50 12.65
C ARG A 1 14.14 14.05 13.69
N ALA A 2 14.52 15.05 14.48
CA ALA A 2 13.69 15.58 15.56
C ALA A 2 12.43 16.27 14.99
N ARG A 3 11.26 15.91 15.53
CA ARG A 3 9.94 16.36 15.10
C ARG A 3 8.98 16.37 16.28
N GLY A 4 7.98 17.24 16.23
CA GLY A 4 6.87 17.24 17.18
C GLY A 4 5.93 16.05 16.98
N PRO A 5 4.89 15.93 17.80
CA PRO A 5 3.81 14.97 17.57
C PRO A 5 3.08 15.26 16.24
N ASN A 6 2.34 14.27 15.73
CA ASN A 6 1.48 14.36 14.54
C ASN A 6 2.21 14.64 13.20
N GLU A 7 3.52 14.42 13.16
CA GLU A 7 4.30 14.49 11.92
C GLU A 7 4.28 13.15 11.18
N PRO A 8 4.43 13.12 9.84
CA PRO A 8 4.30 11.89 9.05
C PRO A 8 5.18 10.74 9.55
N GLY A 9 6.42 11.04 9.96
CA GLY A 9 7.35 10.02 10.48
C GLY A 9 6.94 9.37 11.81
N GLY A 10 5.90 9.86 12.48
CA GLY A 10 5.33 9.27 13.70
C GLY A 10 4.05 8.46 13.46
N ILE A 11 3.50 8.46 12.23
CA ILE A 11 2.27 7.73 11.91
C ILE A 11 2.62 6.25 11.69
N LYS A 12 2.02 5.36 12.49
CA LYS A 12 2.14 3.92 12.30
C LYS A 12 1.35 3.51 11.05
N PHE A 13 1.85 2.54 10.29
CA PHE A 13 1.18 2.08 9.07
C PHE A 13 -0.26 1.61 9.30
N GLY A 14 -0.54 0.93 10.41
CA GLY A 14 -1.92 0.54 10.76
C GLY A 14 -2.86 1.73 10.97
N HIS A 15 -2.42 2.74 11.74
CA HIS A 15 -3.21 3.97 11.89
C HIS A 15 -3.41 4.69 10.55
N PHE A 16 -2.40 4.69 9.68
CA PHE A 16 -2.52 5.30 8.36
C PHE A 16 -3.53 4.56 7.48
N ALA A 17 -3.49 3.22 7.48
CA ALA A 17 -4.49 2.40 6.79
C ALA A 17 -5.91 2.74 7.27
N ASP A 18 -6.12 2.85 8.59
CA ASP A 18 -7.43 3.21 9.17
C ASP A 18 -7.91 4.63 8.82
N MET A 19 -6.99 5.56 8.51
CA MET A 19 -7.36 6.91 8.04
C MET A 19 -7.99 6.85 6.66
N VAL A 20 -7.59 5.91 5.80
CA VAL A 20 -8.09 5.76 4.44
C VAL A 20 -9.45 5.07 4.45
N GLN A 21 -10.45 5.73 3.87
CA GLN A 21 -11.86 5.34 4.04
C GLN A 21 -12.39 4.38 2.95
N SER A 22 -11.50 3.69 2.23
CA SER A 22 -11.90 2.78 1.14
C SER A 22 -12.73 1.62 1.67
N ASP A 23 -12.29 0.98 2.76
CA ASP A 23 -12.95 -0.21 3.33
C ASP A 23 -14.42 0.04 3.67
N ARG A 24 -14.76 1.20 4.26
CA ARG A 24 -16.15 1.50 4.61
C ARG A 24 -17.05 1.80 3.40
N LYS A 25 -16.46 2.18 2.26
CA LYS A 25 -17.21 2.55 1.05
C LYS A 25 -17.31 1.37 0.08
N TYR A 26 -16.26 0.55 -0.01
CA TYR A 26 -16.14 -0.60 -0.92
C TYR A 26 -15.73 -1.86 -0.15
N PRO A 27 -16.56 -2.34 0.79
CA PRO A 27 -16.19 -3.39 1.75
C PRO A 27 -15.91 -4.77 1.13
N ASN A 28 -16.32 -4.99 -0.12
CA ASN A 28 -16.15 -6.25 -0.82
C ASN A 28 -15.01 -6.20 -1.87
N ASP A 29 -14.25 -5.11 -1.92
CA ASP A 29 -13.13 -4.92 -2.85
C ASP A 29 -11.81 -4.72 -2.09
N PRO A 30 -11.18 -5.82 -1.62
CA PRO A 30 -9.95 -5.75 -0.84
C PRO A 30 -8.74 -5.27 -1.68
N ILE A 31 -8.80 -5.39 -3.01
CA ILE A 31 -7.76 -4.88 -3.92
C ILE A 31 -7.81 -3.36 -3.87
N ARG A 32 -8.98 -2.78 -4.13
CA ARG A 32 -9.17 -1.32 -4.07
C ARG A 32 -8.79 -0.77 -2.70
N ALA A 33 -9.22 -1.41 -1.62
CA ALA A 33 -8.87 -0.99 -0.28
C ALA A 33 -7.35 -0.89 -0.06
N SER A 34 -6.62 -1.94 -0.43
CA SER A 34 -5.17 -1.99 -0.31
C SER A 34 -4.49 -0.91 -1.17
N LEU A 35 -4.94 -0.72 -2.41
CA LEU A 35 -4.33 0.23 -3.34
C LEU A 35 -4.61 1.69 -2.99
N GLU A 36 -5.75 2.00 -2.40
CA GLU A 36 -6.03 3.37 -1.91
C GLU A 36 -5.17 3.72 -0.69
N ILE A 37 -4.84 2.73 0.14
CA ILE A 37 -3.86 2.88 1.22
C ILE A 37 -2.47 3.12 0.63
N VAL A 38 -2.08 2.39 -0.41
CA VAL A 38 -0.79 2.59 -1.10
C VAL A 38 -0.71 3.98 -1.74
N ALA A 39 -1.75 4.43 -2.45
CA ALA A 39 -1.77 5.73 -3.10
C ALA A 39 -1.64 6.87 -2.09
N ALA A 40 -2.44 6.84 -1.01
CA ALA A 40 -2.34 7.83 0.05
C ALA A 40 -0.97 7.77 0.75
N GLY A 41 -0.46 6.56 0.97
CA GLY A 41 0.78 6.30 1.71
C GLY A 41 2.01 6.77 0.96
N THR A 42 2.14 6.46 -0.33
CA THR A 42 3.27 6.91 -1.15
C THR A 42 3.26 8.42 -1.35
N MET A 43 2.08 9.05 -1.47
CA MET A 43 2.00 10.50 -1.48
C MET A 43 2.50 11.12 -0.16
N LEU A 44 2.02 10.63 0.99
CA LEU A 44 2.41 11.20 2.28
C LEU A 44 3.85 10.85 2.68
N PHE A 45 4.24 9.59 2.57
CA PHE A 45 5.53 9.11 3.06
C PHE A 45 6.66 9.35 2.06
N ASP A 46 6.45 9.18 0.76
CA ASP A 46 7.54 9.40 -0.21
C ASP A 46 7.61 10.84 -0.67
N GLN A 47 6.51 11.44 -1.11
CA GLN A 47 6.57 12.80 -1.66
C GLN A 47 6.75 13.86 -0.58
N ILE A 48 5.94 13.81 0.49
CA ILE A 48 5.96 14.84 1.53
C ILE A 48 7.05 14.52 2.57
N TRP A 49 6.99 13.35 3.21
CA TRP A 49 7.88 13.06 4.32
C TRP A 49 9.33 12.86 3.86
N LEU A 50 9.59 11.89 2.99
CA LEU A 50 10.94 11.62 2.50
C LEU A 50 11.41 12.70 1.53
N GLY A 51 10.59 13.06 0.55
CA GLY A 51 10.92 13.97 -0.56
C GLY A 51 10.98 15.45 -0.19
N SER A 52 10.47 15.83 0.99
CA SER A 52 10.58 17.20 1.52
C SER A 52 11.16 17.22 2.94
N TYR A 53 10.43 16.72 3.94
CA TYR A 53 10.82 16.88 5.35
C TYR A 53 12.19 16.28 5.70
N MET A 54 12.58 15.22 4.99
CA MET A 54 13.83 14.48 5.20
C MET A 54 14.86 14.71 4.09
N SER A 55 14.49 15.42 3.01
CA SER A 55 15.40 15.77 1.92
C SER A 55 15.09 17.16 1.33
N GLY A 56 14.25 17.26 0.29
CA GLY A 56 13.90 18.50 -0.41
C GLY A 56 14.43 18.57 -1.85
N GLY A 57 14.08 19.65 -2.57
CA GLY A 57 14.47 19.88 -3.96
C GLY A 57 13.45 19.37 -4.97
N VAL A 58 13.90 18.72 -6.05
CA VAL A 58 13.00 18.13 -7.06
C VAL A 58 12.07 17.07 -6.46
N GLY A 59 12.53 16.39 -5.40
CA GLY A 59 11.70 15.46 -4.63
C GLY A 59 11.51 14.11 -5.32
N PHE A 60 10.51 13.36 -4.85
CA PHE A 60 10.30 11.95 -5.16
C PHE A 60 8.97 11.66 -5.86
N THR A 61 8.50 12.60 -6.67
CA THR A 61 7.19 12.48 -7.34
C THR A 61 7.05 11.18 -8.12
N GLN A 62 8.00 10.85 -9.01
CA GLN A 62 7.88 9.66 -9.85
C GLN A 62 8.17 8.34 -9.12
N TYR A 63 8.84 8.39 -7.96
CA TYR A 63 8.91 7.23 -7.08
C TYR A 63 7.53 6.89 -6.51
N ALA A 64 6.78 7.91 -6.08
CA ALA A 64 5.45 7.72 -5.52
C ALA A 64 4.41 7.39 -6.61
N THR A 65 4.38 8.13 -7.73
CA THR A 65 3.36 7.96 -8.78
C THR A 65 3.37 6.56 -9.37
N ALA A 66 4.53 5.89 -9.43
CA ALA A 66 4.62 4.52 -9.91
C ALA A 66 3.68 3.54 -9.18
N ALA A 67 3.30 3.84 -7.93
CA ALA A 67 2.40 3.02 -7.14
C ALA A 67 0.91 3.39 -7.26
N TYR A 68 0.57 4.51 -7.91
CA TYR A 68 -0.81 5.00 -8.02
C TYR A 68 -1.20 5.55 -9.40
N THR A 69 -0.39 5.33 -10.44
CA THR A 69 -0.70 5.71 -11.81
C THR A 69 -0.70 4.51 -12.75
N ASP A 70 -1.34 4.71 -13.91
CA ASP A 70 -1.28 3.83 -15.08
C ASP A 70 -1.82 2.41 -14.85
N ASN A 71 -2.51 2.17 -13.72
CA ASN A 71 -3.08 0.90 -13.30
C ASN A 71 -2.08 -0.27 -13.24
N ILE A 72 -0.77 0.00 -13.24
CA ILE A 72 0.25 -1.05 -13.27
C ILE A 72 0.18 -1.88 -11.99
N LEU A 73 0.14 -1.22 -10.83
CA LEU A 73 0.04 -1.93 -9.55
C LEU A 73 -1.33 -2.57 -9.34
N ASP A 74 -2.38 -1.96 -9.88
CA ASP A 74 -3.74 -2.51 -9.91
C ASP A 74 -3.77 -3.86 -10.62
N ASP A 75 -3.21 -3.93 -11.83
CA ASP A 75 -3.16 -5.15 -12.63
C ASP A 75 -2.35 -6.27 -11.96
N TYR A 76 -1.19 -5.93 -11.37
CA TYR A 76 -0.37 -6.90 -10.64
C TYR A 76 -1.09 -7.44 -9.40
N THR A 77 -1.78 -6.57 -8.67
CA THR A 77 -2.51 -6.95 -7.45
C THR A 77 -3.73 -7.80 -7.80
N ALA A 78 -4.46 -7.44 -8.85
CA ALA A 78 -5.58 -8.24 -9.36
C ALA A 78 -5.12 -9.64 -9.80
N TYR A 79 -4.02 -9.73 -10.53
CA TYR A 79 -3.41 -11.00 -10.91
C TYR A 79 -3.06 -11.86 -9.68
N GLY A 80 -2.39 -11.28 -8.68
CA GLY A 80 -2.01 -11.99 -7.45
C GLY A 80 -3.22 -12.53 -6.67
N VAL A 81 -4.29 -11.73 -6.56
CA VAL A 81 -5.52 -12.17 -5.90
C VAL A 81 -6.21 -13.29 -6.69
N ASP A 82 -6.24 -13.22 -8.01
CA ASP A 82 -6.81 -14.29 -8.84
C ASP A 82 -6.00 -15.58 -8.75
N TYR A 83 -4.67 -15.49 -8.69
CA TYR A 83 -3.80 -16.63 -8.43
C TYR A 83 -4.11 -17.28 -7.08
N ILE A 84 -4.19 -16.48 -6.01
CA ILE A 84 -4.54 -16.96 -4.66
C ILE A 84 -5.92 -17.62 -4.63
N LYS A 85 -6.92 -17.04 -5.31
CA LYS A 85 -8.26 -17.63 -5.39
C LYS A 85 -8.24 -18.99 -6.10
N LYS A 86 -7.51 -19.12 -7.21
CA LYS A 86 -7.44 -20.35 -8.01
C LYS A 86 -6.64 -21.46 -7.32
N LYS A 87 -5.50 -21.13 -6.73
CA LYS A 87 -4.55 -22.12 -6.19
C LYS A 87 -4.77 -22.42 -4.71
N HIS A 88 -5.16 -21.43 -3.92
CA HIS A 88 -5.24 -21.53 -2.45
C HIS A 88 -6.68 -21.49 -1.91
N GLY A 89 -7.69 -21.49 -2.79
CA GLY A 89 -9.10 -21.58 -2.40
C GLY A 89 -9.70 -20.28 -1.86
N GLY A 90 -9.01 -19.15 -2.02
CA GLY A 90 -9.50 -17.82 -1.66
C GLY A 90 -8.59 -17.06 -0.70
N ILE A 91 -8.93 -15.78 -0.50
CA ILE A 91 -8.23 -14.89 0.43
C ILE A 91 -8.35 -15.43 1.86
N GLY A 92 -7.23 -15.47 2.59
CA GLY A 92 -7.19 -15.94 3.98
C GLY A 92 -7.31 -17.46 4.16
N LYS A 93 -7.17 -18.25 3.09
CA LYS A 93 -7.26 -19.72 3.13
C LYS A 93 -5.93 -20.44 3.07
N ALA A 94 -4.88 -19.79 2.56
CA ALA A 94 -3.54 -20.36 2.51
C ALA A 94 -2.93 -20.51 3.92
N LYS A 95 -2.09 -21.53 4.14
CA LYS A 95 -1.37 -21.71 5.41
C LYS A 95 -0.23 -20.69 5.52
N ALA A 96 0.05 -20.24 6.74
CA ALA A 96 1.17 -19.33 7.00
C ALA A 96 2.50 -20.11 7.13
N THR A 97 3.01 -20.63 6.02
CA THR A 97 4.30 -21.36 5.95
C THR A 97 5.22 -20.73 4.91
N GLN A 98 6.54 -20.96 5.03
CA GLN A 98 7.53 -20.44 4.08
C GLN A 98 7.27 -20.93 2.65
N GLU A 99 6.89 -22.20 2.49
CA GLU A 99 6.55 -22.77 1.17
C GLU A 99 5.42 -22.00 0.46
N ILE A 100 4.46 -21.47 1.22
CA ILE A 100 3.36 -20.66 0.67
C ILE A 100 3.84 -19.24 0.35
N ILE A 101 4.78 -18.70 1.13
CA ILE A 101 5.41 -17.41 0.84
C ILE A 101 6.17 -17.50 -0.49
N ASP A 102 7.02 -18.52 -0.65
CA ASP A 102 7.83 -18.76 -1.86
C ASP A 102 6.96 -19.04 -3.10
N ASP A 103 5.70 -19.47 -2.91
CA ASP A 103 4.76 -19.70 -4.00
C ASP A 103 4.03 -18.43 -4.46
N ILE A 104 3.82 -17.47 -3.55
CA ILE A 104 3.03 -16.26 -3.80
C ILE A 104 3.91 -15.07 -4.21
N ALA A 105 5.14 -14.99 -3.69
CA ALA A 105 6.07 -13.87 -3.87
C ALA A 105 7.33 -14.27 -4.64
#